data_AF-A0A1K1XAH9-F1
#
_entry.id   AF-A0A1K1XAH9-F1
#
_cell.length_a   1.000
_cell.length_b   1.000
_cell.length_c   1.000
_cell.angle_alpha   90.00
_cell.angle_beta   90.00
_cell.angle_gamma   90.00
#
_symmetry.space_group_name_H-M   'P 1'
#
loop_
_entity.id
_entity.type
_entity.pdbx_description
1 polymer ?
#
loop_
_entity_poly.entity_id
_entity_poly.type
_entity_poly.pdbx_seq_one_letter_code
_entity_poly.pdbx_strand_id
1 'polypeptide(L)'
;MQQDAPNGGDAQELEVWIDQDLCTGDGICVQYAPEVFELDIDGLAYVKSADDELLQDRGATTPVPLPLLQDVVDSAKECPGDCIHVRRVSDSVEVYGPEAA
;
A
#
# COMPACT_ATOMS: atom_id res chain seq x y z
N MET A 1 -35.20 2.62 -10.14
CA MET A 1 -34.10 1.65 -10.28
C MET A 1 -32.83 2.18 -9.61
N GLN A 2 -32.94 2.77 -8.41
CA GLN A 2 -31.80 3.38 -7.73
C GLN A 2 -31.46 2.53 -6.51
N GLN A 3 -30.35 1.81 -6.57
CA GLN A 3 -29.64 1.32 -5.39
C GLN A 3 -28.15 1.46 -5.71
N ASP A 4 -27.63 2.68 -5.49
CA ASP A 4 -26.23 2.90 -5.17
C ASP A 4 -25.94 2.08 -3.90
N ALA A 5 -25.18 1.00 -4.07
CA ALA A 5 -24.73 0.19 -2.96
C ALA A 5 -23.75 1.03 -2.11
N PRO A 6 -23.93 1.12 -0.79
CA PRO A 6 -22.92 1.72 0.06
C PRO A 6 -21.74 0.74 0.09
N ASN A 7 -20.66 1.07 -0.62
CA ASN A 7 -19.41 0.35 -0.51
C ASN A 7 -18.93 0.43 0.95
N GLY A 8 -18.62 -0.74 1.51
CA GLY A 8 -18.09 -1.02 2.85
C GLY A 8 -17.85 0.19 3.74
N GLY A 9 -18.79 0.46 4.64
CA GLY A 9 -18.61 1.46 5.68
C GLY A 9 -17.37 1.17 6.54
N ASP A 10 -16.65 2.24 6.85
CA ASP A 10 -15.81 2.42 8.04
C ASP A 10 -14.48 1.63 8.12
N ALA A 11 -13.99 1.13 6.99
CA ALA A 11 -12.55 1.21 6.75
C ALA A 11 -12.22 2.67 6.50
N GLN A 12 -11.27 3.26 7.20
CA GLN A 12 -10.70 4.52 6.73
C GLN A 12 -10.25 4.28 5.28
N GLU A 13 -10.69 5.11 4.32
CA GLU A 13 -10.26 5.00 2.92
C GLU A 13 -8.74 5.21 2.91
N LEU A 14 -7.98 4.13 3.05
CA LEU A 14 -6.53 4.14 3.11
C LEU A 14 -6.00 3.68 1.78
N GLU A 15 -4.96 4.34 1.32
CA GLU A 15 -4.18 3.91 0.18
C GLU A 15 -2.72 3.75 0.58
N VAL A 16 -2.06 2.82 -0.09
CA VAL A 16 -0.65 2.50 0.13
C VAL A 16 0.16 2.72 -1.13
N TRP A 17 1.40 3.16 -0.96
CA TRP A 17 2.38 3.31 -2.02
C TRP A 17 3.79 3.01 -1.51
N ILE A 18 4.72 2.81 -2.43
CA ILE A 18 6.14 2.58 -2.13
C ILE A 18 6.97 3.74 -2.67
N ASP A 19 7.88 4.26 -1.85
CA ASP A 19 8.90 5.19 -2.30
C ASP A 19 10.09 4.43 -2.91
N GLN A 20 10.22 4.51 -4.24
CA GLN A 20 11.29 3.86 -4.98
C GLN A 20 12.69 4.39 -4.63
N ASP A 21 12.82 5.60 -4.07
CA ASP A 21 14.14 6.14 -3.66
C ASP A 21 14.63 5.54 -2.33
N LEU A 22 13.71 5.08 -1.49
CA LEU A 22 14.00 4.49 -0.18
C LEU A 22 13.98 2.96 -0.20
N CYS A 23 13.34 2.36 -1.21
CA CYS A 23 13.22 0.91 -1.31
C CYS A 23 14.58 0.24 -1.51
N THR A 24 14.93 -0.68 -0.61
CA THR A 24 16.19 -1.45 -0.65
C THR A 24 16.04 -2.85 -1.24
N GLY A 25 14.83 -3.22 -1.68
CA GLY A 25 14.56 -4.55 -2.26
C GLY A 25 14.54 -5.71 -1.24
N ASP A 26 14.27 -5.44 0.04
CA ASP A 26 14.26 -6.46 1.09
C ASP A 26 13.14 -7.50 0.93
N GLY A 27 12.00 -7.09 0.37
CA GLY A 27 10.89 -7.98 0.04
C GLY A 27 9.97 -8.36 1.20
N ILE A 28 10.13 -7.80 2.41
CA ILE A 28 9.21 -8.05 3.54
C ILE A 28 7.75 -7.69 3.23
N CYS A 29 7.53 -6.64 2.43
CA CYS A 29 6.20 -6.25 1.96
C CYS A 29 5.49 -7.38 1.20
N VAL A 30 6.20 -8.06 0.30
CA VAL A 30 5.67 -9.21 -0.45
C VAL A 30 5.47 -10.42 0.45
N GLN A 31 6.29 -10.60 1.48
CA GLN A 31 6.14 -11.69 2.43
C GLN A 31 4.87 -11.56 3.29
N TYR A 32 4.50 -10.33 3.65
CA TYR A 32 3.34 -10.08 4.51
C TYR A 32 2.05 -9.88 3.72
N ALA A 33 2.08 -9.12 2.62
CA ALA A 33 0.91 -8.84 1.80
C ALA A 33 1.21 -9.01 0.29
N PRO A 34 1.40 -10.27 -0.18
CA PRO A 34 1.69 -10.54 -1.59
C PRO A 34 0.54 -10.19 -2.54
N GLU A 35 -0.68 -10.01 -2.02
CA GLU A 35 -1.83 -9.53 -2.79
C GLU A 35 -1.76 -8.02 -3.07
N VAL A 36 -0.98 -7.27 -2.28
CA VAL A 36 -0.86 -5.81 -2.40
C VAL A 36 0.48 -5.40 -3.00
N PHE A 37 1.53 -6.16 -2.71
CA PHE A 37 2.90 -5.83 -3.10
C PHE A 37 3.52 -6.91 -3.97
N GLU A 38 4.39 -6.49 -4.87
CA GLU A 38 5.22 -7.37 -5.68
C GLU A 38 6.61 -6.77 -5.87
N LEU A 39 7.63 -7.62 -5.89
CA LEU A 39 9.02 -7.25 -6.15
C LEU A 39 9.33 -7.51 -7.62
N ASP A 40 9.69 -6.47 -8.36
CA ASP A 40 9.98 -6.57 -9.79
C ASP A 40 11.45 -6.95 -10.04
N ILE A 41 11.77 -7.23 -11.30
CA ILE A 41 13.10 -7.64 -11.78
C ILE A 41 14.17 -6.57 -11.61
N ASP A 42 13.79 -5.31 -11.37
CA ASP A 42 14.69 -4.20 -11.07
C ASP A 42 15.17 -4.20 -9.61
N GLY A 43 14.60 -5.08 -8.77
CA GLY A 43 14.91 -5.18 -7.34
C GLY A 43 14.14 -4.19 -6.47
N LEU A 44 13.14 -3.48 -7.01
CA LEU A 44 12.25 -2.59 -6.29
C LEU A 44 10.87 -3.21 -6.12
N ALA A 45 10.20 -2.83 -5.03
CA ALA A 45 8.84 -3.26 -4.78
C ALA A 45 7.84 -2.21 -5.27
N TYR A 46 6.69 -2.70 -5.74
CA TYR A 46 5.59 -1.89 -6.26
C TYR A 46 4.27 -2.39 -5.68
N VAL A 47 3.23 -1.56 -5.77
CA VAL A 47 1.87 -1.93 -5.38
C VAL A 47 1.11 -2.51 -6.57
N LYS A 48 0.15 -3.39 -6.29
CA LYS A 48 -0.74 -3.98 -7.28
C LYS A 48 -2.11 -3.32 -7.27
N SER A 49 -2.71 -3.21 -8.44
CA SER A 49 -4.10 -2.76 -8.59
C SER A 49 -5.08 -3.82 -8.09
N ALA A 50 -6.36 -3.48 -8.02
CA ALA A 50 -7.42 -4.44 -7.69
C ALA A 50 -7.58 -5.57 -8.74
N ASP A 51 -7.00 -5.41 -9.94
CA ASP A 51 -6.98 -6.42 -11.01
C ASP A 51 -5.66 -7.22 -11.01
N ASP A 52 -4.86 -7.14 -9.94
CA ASP A 52 -3.55 -7.78 -9.80
C ASP A 52 -2.48 -7.26 -10.79
N GLU A 53 -2.70 -6.07 -11.36
CA GLU A 53 -1.72 -5.43 -12.25
C GLU A 53 -0.68 -4.64 -11.45
N LEU A 54 0.60 -4.80 -11.81
CA LEU A 54 1.70 -4.08 -11.18
C LEU A 54 1.70 -2.59 -11.56
N LEU A 55 1.63 -1.71 -10.57
CA LEU A 55 1.64 -0.26 -10.77
C LEU A 55 3.07 0.27 -10.65
N GLN A 56 3.78 0.37 -11.78
CA GLN A 56 5.20 0.75 -11.84
C GLN A 56 5.46 2.26 -11.88
N ASP A 57 4.42 3.08 -12.04
CA ASP A 57 4.58 4.54 -12.00
C ASP A 57 5.00 5.00 -10.59
N ARG A 58 5.96 5.93 -10.53
CA ARG A 58 6.44 6.48 -9.26
C ARG A 58 5.29 7.14 -8.49
N GLY A 59 5.13 6.77 -7.23
CA GLY A 59 4.07 7.29 -6.37
C GLY A 59 2.68 6.77 -6.73
N ALA A 60 2.56 5.74 -7.57
CA ALA A 60 1.30 5.04 -7.78
C ALA A 60 0.79 4.46 -6.45
N THR A 61 -0.51 4.59 -6.24
CA THR A 61 -1.17 4.14 -5.01
C THR A 61 -2.21 3.07 -5.33
N THR A 62 -2.50 2.23 -4.34
CA THR A 62 -3.61 1.27 -4.39
C THR A 62 -4.40 1.34 -3.09
N PRO A 63 -5.74 1.19 -3.12
CA PRO A 63 -6.52 1.12 -1.89
C PRO A 63 -6.11 -0.11 -1.07
N VAL A 64 -6.01 0.06 0.25
CA VAL A 64 -5.68 -1.03 1.18
C VAL A 64 -6.92 -1.90 1.41
N PRO A 65 -6.91 -3.19 1.03
CA PRO A 65 -8.04 -4.07 1.30
C PRO A 65 -8.19 -4.27 2.80
N LEU A 66 -9.41 -4.11 3.31
CA LEU A 66 -9.74 -4.30 4.73
C LEU A 66 -9.16 -5.59 5.35
N PRO A 67 -9.25 -6.76 4.69
CA PRO A 67 -8.69 -8.01 5.24
C PRO A 67 -7.17 -8.00 5.39
N LEU A 68 -6.47 -7.17 4.62
CA LEU A 68 -5.01 -7.08 4.57
C LEU A 68 -4.46 -5.85 5.28
N LEU A 69 -5.31 -5.04 5.91
CA LEU A 69 -4.90 -3.81 6.56
C LEU A 69 -3.77 -4.05 7.59
N GLN A 70 -3.90 -5.09 8.40
CA GLN A 70 -2.89 -5.39 9.42
C GLN A 70 -1.55 -5.78 8.78
N ASP A 71 -1.57 -6.62 7.74
CA ASP A 71 -0.37 -7.06 7.04
C ASP A 71 0.33 -5.90 6.31
N VAL A 72 -0.43 -4.99 5.71
CA VAL A 72 0.10 -3.76 5.11
C VAL A 72 0.72 -2.84 6.16
N VAL A 73 0.07 -2.70 7.32
CA VAL A 73 0.58 -1.88 8.42
C VAL A 73 1.86 -2.48 9.01
N ASP A 74 1.93 -3.79 9.18
CA ASP A 74 3.12 -4.45 9.70
C ASP A 74 4.25 -4.43 8.67
N SER A 75 3.92 -4.51 7.37
CA SER A 75 4.89 -4.28 6.29
C SER A 75 5.54 -2.90 6.43
N ALA A 76 4.73 -1.85 6.63
CA ALA A 76 5.23 -0.49 6.76
C ALA A 76 6.11 -0.29 8.00
N LYS A 77 5.81 -0.95 9.12
CA LYS A 77 6.60 -0.85 10.37
C LYS A 77 7.90 -1.62 10.35
N GLU A 78 7.93 -2.75 9.64
CA GLU A 78 9.08 -3.65 9.63
C GLU A 78 9.96 -3.49 8.39
N CYS A 79 9.55 -2.67 7.42
CA CYS A 79 10.35 -2.37 6.24
C CYS A 79 11.66 -1.66 6.63
N PRO A 80 12.84 -2.26 6.40
CA PRO A 80 14.10 -1.67 6.83
C PRO A 80 14.49 -0.41 6.02
N GLY A 81 13.90 -0.22 4.84
CA GLY A 81 14.08 0.98 4.03
C GLY A 81 13.11 2.10 4.39
N ASP A 82 12.16 1.87 5.29
CA ASP A 82 11.06 2.80 5.60
C ASP A 82 10.33 3.30 4.33
N CYS A 83 10.23 2.45 3.30
CA CYS A 83 9.80 2.87 1.97
C CYS A 83 8.30 2.66 1.71
N ILE A 84 7.51 2.26 2.70
CA ILE A 84 6.09 1.93 2.54
C ILE A 84 5.27 2.96 3.29
N HIS A 85 4.36 3.60 2.56
CA HIS A 85 3.60 4.74 3.04
C HIS A 85 2.10 4.45 2.91
N VAL A 86 1.36 4.64 3.99
CA VAL A 86 -0.09 4.45 4.06
C VAL A 86 -0.74 5.74 4.50
N ARG A 87 -1.62 6.29 3.67
CA ARG A 87 -2.27 7.58 3.92
C ARG A 87 -3.78 7.51 3.73
N ARG A 88 -4.48 8.48 4.32
CA ARG A 88 -5.92 8.66 4.12
C ARG A 88 -6.18 9.25 2.74
N VAL A 89 -7.07 8.63 1.98
CA VAL A 89 -7.50 9.10 0.65
C VAL A 89 -8.14 10.50 0.76
N SER A 90 -8.86 10.78 1.85
CA SER A 90 -9.63 12.03 2.00
C SER A 90 -8.77 13.29 2.13
N ASP A 91 -7.58 13.18 2.75
CA ASP A 91 -6.73 14.34 3.07
C ASP A 91 -5.22 14.11 2.86
N SER A 92 -4.86 12.94 2.31
CA SER A 92 -3.48 12.51 2.03
C SER A 92 -2.53 12.53 3.23
N VAL A 93 -3.07 12.64 4.45
CA VAL A 93 -2.24 12.56 5.66
C VAL A 93 -1.79 11.12 5.86
N GLU A 94 -0.48 10.95 5.97
CA GLU A 94 0.14 9.68 6.28
C GLU A 94 -0.21 9.23 7.70
N VAL A 95 -0.62 7.97 7.81
CA VAL A 95 -1.03 7.32 9.07
C VAL A 95 -0.03 6.23 9.46
N TYR A 96 0.61 5.59 8.47
CA TYR A 96 1.71 4.65 8.68
C TYR A 96 2.80 4.90 7.64
N GLY A 97 4.06 4.83 8.06
CA GLY A 97 5.22 5.17 7.23
C GLY A 97 6.16 6.13 7.96
N PRO A 98 7.28 6.51 7.34
CA PRO A 98 8.29 7.38 7.94
C PRO A 98 7.81 8.81 8.22
N GLU A 99 6.79 9.29 7.51
CA GLU A 99 6.23 10.64 7.66
C GLU A 99 4.95 10.64 8.51
N ALA A 100 4.52 9.49 9.05
CA ALA A 100 3.39 9.39 9.95
C ALA A 100 3.65 10.15 11.27
N ALA A 101 2.75 11.08 11.61
CA ALA A 101 2.83 11.95 12.78
C ALA A 101 2.17 11.39 14.04
#